data_AF-A0A9P0MMX7-F1
#
_entry.id   AF-A0A9P0MMX7-F1
#
_cell.length_a   1.000
_cell.length_b   1.000
_cell.length_c   1.000
_cell.angle_alpha   90.00
_cell.angle_beta   90.00
_cell.angle_gamma   90.00
#
_symmetry.space_group_name_H-M   'P 1'
#
loop_
_entity.id
_entity.type
_entity.pdbx_description
1 polymer ?
#
loop_
_entity_poly.entity_id
_entity_poly.type
_entity_poly.pdbx_seq_one_letter_code
_entity_poly.pdbx_strand_id
1 'polypeptide(L)'
;MFLTLKLKLVLALRFTNIPKLRQYDKSKLQYALSDIQNGTESYRTAENKYGIPKSTLEFQLKHPSHKETLGPPPILTSEEEALLLDKR
;
A
#
# COMPACT_ATOMS: atom_id res chain seq x y z
N MET A 1 17.67 -22.20 -26.30
CA MET A 1 16.73 -21.07 -26.43
C MET A 1 15.54 -21.13 -25.47
N PHE A 2 15.07 -22.31 -25.03
CA PHE A 2 13.93 -22.44 -24.10
C PHE A 2 14.24 -22.15 -22.61
N LEU A 3 15.49 -22.33 -22.17
CA LEU A 3 15.89 -22.17 -20.76
C LEU A 3 15.90 -20.71 -20.31
N THR A 4 16.29 -19.79 -21.19
CA THR A 4 16.35 -18.35 -20.92
C THR A 4 14.95 -17.73 -20.82
N LEU A 5 13.98 -18.26 -21.58
CA LEU A 5 12.60 -17.79 -21.56
C LEU A 5 11.86 -18.25 -20.30
N LYS A 6 12.06 -19.49 -19.86
CA LYS A 6 11.54 -19.97 -18.56
C LYS A 6 12.13 -19.18 -17.39
N LEU A 7 13.43 -18.85 -17.42
CA LEU A 7 14.07 -18.09 -16.35
C LEU A 7 13.54 -16.64 -16.26
N LYS A 8 13.36 -15.95 -17.40
CA LYS A 8 12.72 -14.62 -17.46
C LYS A 8 11.29 -14.62 -16.94
N LEU A 9 10.51 -15.65 -17.28
CA LEU A 9 9.11 -15.77 -16.86
C LEU A 9 8.98 -16.05 -15.35
N VAL A 10 9.82 -16.94 -14.81
CA VAL A 10 9.87 -17.24 -13.37
C VAL A 10 10.30 -16.00 -12.57
N LEU A 11 11.28 -15.24 -13.06
CA LEU A 11 11.71 -14.00 -12.42
C LEU A 11 10.60 -12.94 -12.43
N ALA A 12 9.87 -12.78 -13.54
CA ALA A 12 8.75 -11.85 -13.65
C ALA A 12 7.58 -12.19 -12.70
N LEU A 13 7.31 -13.48 -12.49
CA LEU A 13 6.22 -13.95 -11.60
C LEU A 13 6.56 -13.85 -10.11
N ARG A 14 7.83 -13.75 -9.72
CA ARG A 14 8.22 -13.55 -8.31
C ARG A 14 7.94 -12.14 -7.77
N PHE A 15 7.69 -11.16 -8.65
CA PHE A 15 7.45 -9.76 -8.30
C PHE A 15 5.97 -9.35 -8.24
N THR A 16 5.01 -10.26 -8.45
CA THR A 16 3.60 -9.87 -8.68
C THR A 16 2.76 -9.70 -7.42
N ASN A 17 3.34 -9.75 -6.22
CA ASN A 17 2.61 -9.35 -5.00
C ASN A 17 2.64 -7.81 -4.86
N ILE A 18 2.05 -7.14 -5.85
CA ILE A 18 1.88 -5.69 -5.81
C ILE A 18 0.85 -5.43 -4.70
N PRO A 19 1.21 -4.72 -3.62
CA PRO A 19 0.26 -4.40 -2.56
C PRO A 19 -0.96 -3.72 -3.20
N LYS A 20 -2.17 -4.19 -2.85
CA LYS A 20 -3.42 -3.65 -3.40
C LYS A 20 -3.41 -2.14 -3.24
N LEU A 21 -3.34 -1.44 -4.37
CA LEU A 21 -3.41 0.01 -4.39
C LEU A 21 -4.79 0.44 -3.85
N ARG A 22 -4.83 1.62 -3.24
CA ARG A 22 -6.06 2.20 -2.69
C ARG A 22 -7.17 2.18 -3.74
N GLN A 23 -8.35 1.67 -3.36
CA GLN A 23 -9.52 1.58 -4.25
C GLN A 23 -10.54 2.71 -4.04
N TYR A 24 -10.18 3.75 -3.31
CA TYR A 24 -11.07 4.87 -2.99
C TYR A 24 -10.61 6.18 -3.66
N ASP A 25 -11.58 7.05 -3.94
CA ASP A 25 -11.34 8.34 -4.58
C ASP A 25 -10.63 9.31 -3.63
N LYS A 26 -9.59 9.99 -4.14
CA LYS A 26 -8.81 10.95 -3.36
C LYS A 26 -9.60 12.18 -2.93
N SER A 27 -10.53 12.65 -3.76
CA SER A 27 -11.40 13.78 -3.44
C SER A 27 -12.31 13.45 -2.25
N LYS A 28 -12.95 12.27 -2.26
CA LYS A 28 -13.76 11.79 -1.15
C LYS A 28 -12.95 11.66 0.14
N LEU A 29 -11.68 11.24 0.04
CA LEU A 29 -10.78 11.20 1.19
C LEU A 29 -10.59 12.59 1.80
N GLN A 30 -10.31 13.60 0.99
CA GLN A 30 -10.11 14.96 1.49
C GLN A 30 -11.38 15.52 2.16
N TYR A 31 -12.55 15.32 1.56
CA TYR A 31 -13.83 15.73 2.17
C TYR A 31 -14.12 15.00 3.48
N ALA A 32 -13.87 13.69 3.53
CA ALA A 32 -14.03 12.92 4.76
C ALA A 32 -13.11 13.43 5.88
N LEU A 33 -11.85 13.72 5.56
CA LEU A 33 -10.88 14.24 6.52
C LEU A 33 -11.27 15.64 7.03
N SER A 34 -11.74 16.53 6.14
CA SER A 34 -12.19 17.86 6.55
C SER A 34 -13.43 17.80 7.46
N ASP A 35 -14.41 16.97 7.11
CA ASP A 35 -15.65 16.84 7.89
C ASP A 35 -15.38 16.31 9.31
N ILE A 36 -14.44 15.37 9.44
CA ILE A 36 -14.00 14.82 10.73
C ILE A 36 -13.23 15.88 11.52
N GLN A 37 -12.30 16.61 10.89
CA GLN A 37 -11.54 17.68 11.58
C GLN A 37 -12.45 18.80 12.07
N ASN A 38 -13.48 19.14 11.31
CA ASN A 38 -14.48 20.14 11.68
C ASN A 38 -15.48 19.62 12.74
N GLY A 39 -15.42 18.33 13.10
CA GLY A 39 -16.33 17.70 14.07
C GLY A 39 -17.76 17.49 13.56
N THR A 40 -18.00 17.69 12.26
CA THR A 40 -19.33 17.50 11.64
C THR A 40 -19.71 16.03 11.49
N GLU A 41 -18.71 15.17 11.31
CA GLU A 41 -18.89 13.73 11.13
C GLU A 41 -17.98 12.95 12.08
N SER A 42 -18.50 11.81 12.56
CA SER A 42 -17.67 10.83 13.26
C SER A 42 -16.94 9.94 12.25
N TYR A 43 -15.88 9.25 12.69
CA TYR A 43 -15.17 8.29 11.85
C TYR A 43 -16.09 7.24 11.19
N ARG A 44 -17.08 6.73 11.93
CA ARG A 44 -17.98 5.67 11.45
C ARG A 44 -19.04 6.21 10.49
N THR A 45 -19.52 7.43 10.71
CA THR A 45 -20.48 8.08 9.79
C THR A 45 -19.78 8.50 8.50
N ALA A 46 -18.56 9.04 8.58
CA ALA A 46 -17.73 9.34 7.43
C ALA A 46 -17.36 8.09 6.62
N GLU A 47 -17.07 6.96 7.27
CA GLU A 47 -16.82 5.68 6.60
C GLU A 47 -18.00 5.27 5.71
N ASN A 48 -19.22 5.28 6.27
CA ASN A 48 -20.43 4.93 5.52
C ASN A 48 -20.75 5.93 4.41
N LYS A 49 -20.54 7.23 4.65
CA LYS A 49 -20.88 8.33 3.74
C LYS A 49 -19.93 8.41 2.54
N TYR A 50 -18.63 8.28 2.78
CA TYR A 50 -17.60 8.44 1.76
C TYR A 50 -17.08 7.11 1.20
N GLY A 51 -17.43 5.98 1.82
CA GLY A 51 -16.97 4.65 1.42
C GLY A 51 -15.49 4.41 1.70
N ILE A 52 -14.92 5.12 2.68
CA ILE A 52 -13.49 5.06 3.02
C ILE A 52 -13.34 4.34 4.36
N PRO A 53 -12.56 3.26 4.45
CA PRO A 53 -12.42 2.51 5.68
C PRO A 53 -12.00 3.39 6.86
N LYS A 54 -12.61 3.18 8.03
CA LYS A 54 -12.30 3.95 9.24
C LYS A 54 -10.80 3.97 9.57
N SER A 55 -10.12 2.83 9.45
CA SER A 55 -8.68 2.71 9.71
C SER A 55 -7.84 3.61 8.80
N THR A 56 -8.30 3.83 7.57
CA THR A 56 -7.65 4.73 6.61
C THR A 56 -7.79 6.18 7.06
N LEU A 57 -8.99 6.58 7.49
CA LEU A 57 -9.26 7.94 7.97
C LEU A 57 -8.43 8.24 9.23
N GLU A 58 -8.39 7.32 10.19
CA GLU A 58 -7.55 7.45 11.38
C GLU A 58 -6.06 7.56 11.05
N PHE A 59 -5.56 6.71 10.15
CA PHE A 59 -4.16 6.73 9.74
C PHE A 59 -3.77 8.07 9.11
N GLN A 60 -4.59 8.58 8.19
CA GLN A 60 -4.33 9.85 7.52
C GLN A 60 -4.36 11.03 8.48
N LEU A 61 -5.27 11.04 9.46
CA LEU A 61 -5.31 12.10 10.47
C LEU A 61 -4.12 12.04 11.45
N LYS A 62 -3.67 10.83 11.81
CA LYS A 62 -2.47 10.64 12.65
C LYS A 62 -1.17 10.95 11.88
N HIS A 63 -1.17 10.75 10.57
CA HIS A 63 0.02 10.88 9.72
C HIS A 63 -0.26 11.75 8.48
N PRO A 64 -0.55 13.05 8.64
CA PRO A 64 -0.94 13.94 7.53
C PRO A 64 0.16 14.14 6.48
N SER A 65 1.43 13.98 6.88
CA SER A 65 2.58 14.10 5.97
C SER A 65 2.90 12.80 5.21
N HIS A 66 2.13 11.74 5.41
CA HIS A 66 2.40 10.44 4.78
C HIS A 66 2.09 10.50 3.28
N LYS A 67 3.11 10.30 2.45
CA LYS A 67 2.97 10.31 0.99
C LYS A 67 2.15 9.13 0.51
N GLU A 68 1.45 9.31 -0.62
CA GLU A 68 0.66 8.20 -1.16
C GLU A 68 1.47 7.15 -1.92
N THR A 69 2.72 7.48 -2.23
CA THR A 69 3.64 6.64 -2.99
C THR A 69 4.00 5.40 -2.18
N LEU A 70 4.03 4.25 -2.87
CA LEU A 70 4.64 3.05 -2.31
C LEU A 70 6.12 3.33 -2.02
N GLY A 71 6.63 2.76 -0.94
CA GLY A 71 8.06 2.77 -0.68
C GLY A 71 8.84 2.08 -1.82
N PRO A 72 10.16 2.27 -1.88
CA PRO A 72 10.99 1.42 -2.73
C PRO A 72 10.67 -0.04 -2.41
N PRO A 73 10.66 -0.93 -3.42
CA PRO A 73 10.50 -2.34 -3.13
C PRO A 73 11.56 -2.73 -2.08
N PRO A 74 11.21 -3.54 -1.07
CA PRO A 74 12.20 -4.02 -0.13
C PRO A 74 13.27 -4.76 -0.94
N ILE A 75 14.45 -4.16 -1.06
CA ILE A 75 15.56 -4.75 -1.81
C ILE A 75 16.30 -5.61 -0.79
N LEU A 76 16.04 -6.92 -0.79
CA LEU A 76 17.15 -7.81 -0.53
C LEU A 76 17.95 -7.86 -1.83
N THR A 77 19.22 -7.50 -1.75
CA THR A 77 20.14 -7.83 -2.83
C THR A 77 20.21 -9.35 -2.95
N SER A 78 20.52 -9.87 -4.14
CA SER A 78 20.65 -11.32 -4.36
C SER A 78 21.70 -11.94 -3.43
N GLU A 79 22.68 -11.15 -3.02
CA GLU A 79 23.74 -11.54 -2.08
C GLU A 79 23.21 -11.66 -0.64
N GLU A 80 22.46 -10.66 -0.16
CA GLU A 80 21.81 -10.72 1.17
C GLU A 80 20.82 -11.88 1.26
N GLU A 81 20.09 -12.16 0.17
CA GLU A 81 19.14 -13.28 0.12
C GLU A 81 19.86 -14.63 0.24
N ALA A 82 20.98 -14.80 -0.47
CA ALA A 82 21.80 -16.01 -0.39
C ALA A 82 22.40 -16.23 1.01
N LEU A 83 22.86 -15.16 1.67
CA LEU A 83 23.47 -15.22 3.01
C LEU A 83 22.48 -15.68 4.09
N LEU A 84 21.19 -15.38 3.94
CA LEU A 84 20.14 -15.86 4.84
C LEU A 84 19.75 -17.32 4.59
N LEU A 85 19.96 -17.83 3.36
CA LEU A 85 19.63 -19.20 2.99
C LEU A 85 20.72 -20.20 3.38
N ASP A 86 21.98 -19.76 3.46
CA ASP A 86 23.14 -20.60 3.77
C ASP A 86 23.27 -20.97 5.26
N LYS A 87 22.43 -20.38 6.14
CA LYS A 87 22.39 -20.64 7.59
C LYS A 87 21.45 -21.78 8.01
N ARG A 88 21.06 -22.68 7.09
CA ARG A 88 20.17 -23.82 7.37
C ARG A 88 20.90 -25.14 7.39
#